data_AF-A0A424NXI0-F1
#
_entry.id   AF-A0A424NXI0-F1
#
_cell.length_a   1.000
_cell.length_b   1.000
_cell.length_c   1.000
_cell.angle_alpha   90.00
_cell.angle_beta   90.00
_cell.angle_gamma   90.00
#
_symmetry.space_group_name_H-M   'P 1'
#
loop_
_entity.id
_entity.type
_entity.pdbx_description
1 polymer ?
#
loop_
_entity_poly.entity_id
_entity_poly.type
_entity_poly.pdbx_seq_one_letter_code
_entity_poly.pdbx_strand_id
1 'polypeptide(L)' 'MNDKKCQFCDCENKERCWIDYPEDNNCIHYAIRKHGSMTLEQIAKRLGISLVRVSQIEKSALKKLSKRIKL' A
#
# COMPACT_ATOMS: atom_id res chain seq x y z
N MET A 1 -11.36 22.14 6.84
CA MET A 1 -11.97 20.97 6.18
C MET A 1 -11.79 19.78 7.09
N ASN A 2 -12.90 19.42 7.74
CA ASN A 2 -12.99 18.49 8.86
C ASN A 2 -12.78 17.02 8.42
N ASP A 3 -12.30 16.23 9.38
CA ASP A 3 -12.34 14.76 9.46
C ASP A 3 -11.58 13.97 8.38
N LYS A 4 -10.25 14.11 8.36
CA LYS A 4 -9.33 13.33 7.50
C LYS A 4 -9.08 11.89 7.97
N LYS A 5 -10.03 11.24 8.64
CA LYS A 5 -9.90 9.80 8.96
C LYS A 5 -10.52 8.99 7.84
N CYS A 6 -9.82 7.95 7.39
CA CYS A 6 -10.44 6.95 6.54
C CYS A 6 -11.41 6.13 7.39
N GLN A 7 -12.63 5.90 6.92
CA GLN A 7 -13.59 5.05 7.64
C GLN A 7 -13.09 3.60 7.82
N PHE A 8 -12.12 3.17 7.00
CA PHE A 8 -11.60 1.80 6.97
C PHE A 8 -10.20 1.66 7.61
N CYS A 9 -9.51 2.76 7.92
CA CYS A 9 -8.27 2.76 8.68
C CYS A 9 -8.21 3.90 9.69
N ASP A 10 -7.63 3.63 10.87
CA ASP A 10 -7.24 4.63 11.86
C ASP A 10 -6.05 5.50 11.41
N CYS A 11 -5.87 5.63 10.10
CA CYS A 11 -4.85 6.45 9.48
C CYS A 11 -5.18 7.93 9.74
N GLU A 12 -4.30 8.60 10.48
CA GLU A 12 -4.40 10.03 10.79
C GLU A 12 -4.31 10.91 9.53
N ASN A 13 -3.68 10.39 8.48
CA ASN A 13 -3.54 11.07 7.20
C ASN A 13 -4.11 10.22 6.06
N LYS A 14 -5.38 10.46 5.73
CA LYS A 14 -6.10 9.80 4.62
C LYS A 14 -5.33 9.85 3.29
N GLU A 15 -4.60 10.93 3.01
CA GLU A 15 -3.87 11.10 1.74
C GLU A 15 -2.73 10.09 1.58
N ARG A 16 -2.13 9.61 2.68
CA ARG A 16 -1.04 8.61 2.62
C ARG A 16 -1.52 7.20 2.34
N CYS A 17 -2.76 6.90 2.72
CA CYS A 17 -3.35 5.57 2.59
C CYS A 17 -4.34 5.47 1.42
N TRP A 18 -4.54 6.57 0.71
CA TRP A 18 -5.46 6.66 -0.42
C TRP A 18 -4.82 6.11 -1.68
N ILE A 19 -5.60 5.31 -2.42
CA ILE A 19 -5.27 4.80 -3.75
C ILE A 19 -6.48 4.98 -4.64
N ASP A 20 -6.26 5.19 -5.93
CA ASP A 20 -7.34 5.27 -6.92
C ASP A 20 -7.77 3.85 -7.32
N TYR A 21 -8.45 3.17 -6.40
CA TYR A 21 -8.91 1.80 -6.59
C TYR A 21 -10.24 1.58 -5.84
N PRO A 22 -11.37 1.88 -6.49
CA PRO A 22 -12.70 1.87 -5.86
C PRO A 22 -13.09 0.51 -5.27
N GLU A 23 -12.65 -0.60 -5.85
CA GLU A 23 -12.97 -1.95 -5.42
C GLU A 23 -12.41 -2.28 -4.01
N ASP A 24 -11.43 -1.50 -3.56
CA ASP A 24 -10.84 -1.57 -2.21
C ASP A 24 -11.13 -0.31 -1.39
N ASN A 25 -12.26 0.35 -1.63
CA ASN A 25 -12.70 1.55 -0.92
C ASN A 25 -11.65 2.68 -0.93
N ASN A 26 -10.83 2.73 -1.99
CA ASN A 26 -9.73 3.69 -2.15
C ASN A 26 -8.77 3.70 -0.94
N CYS A 27 -8.56 2.56 -0.28
CA CYS A 27 -7.77 2.47 0.94
C CYS A 27 -6.82 1.26 0.93
N ILE A 28 -5.52 1.51 1.07
CA ILE A 28 -4.48 0.46 1.12
C ILE A 28 -4.71 -0.51 2.28
N HIS A 29 -5.07 -0.01 3.46
CA HIS A 29 -5.30 -0.88 4.63
C HIS A 29 -6.53 -1.76 4.46
N TYR A 30 -7.57 -1.27 3.81
CA TYR A 30 -8.74 -2.10 3.48
C TYR A 30 -8.35 -3.19 2.47
N ALA A 31 -7.58 -2.85 1.43
CA ALA A 31 -7.07 -3.82 0.47
C ALA A 31 -6.27 -4.95 1.16
N ILE A 32 -5.35 -4.59 2.08
CA ILE A 32 -4.55 -5.57 2.83
C ILE A 32 -5.44 -6.47 3.71
N ARG A 33 -6.40 -5.90 4.44
CA ARG A 33 -7.30 -6.66 5.32
C ARG A 33 -8.22 -7.61 4.53
N LYS A 34 -8.69 -7.18 3.36
CA LYS A 34 -9.64 -7.94 2.52
C LYS A 34 -8.96 -9.07 1.75
N HIS A 35 -7.79 -8.82 1.17
CA HIS A 35 -7.12 -9.76 0.25
C HIS A 35 -5.92 -10.49 0.86
N GLY A 36 -5.37 -10.01 1.97
CA GLY A 36 -4.16 -10.56 2.58
C GLY A 36 -2.91 -10.32 1.72
N SER A 37 -2.06 -11.33 1.60
CA SER A 37 -0.86 -11.28 0.77
C SER A 37 -1.24 -11.22 -0.71
N MET A 38 -0.91 -10.11 -1.36
CA MET A 38 -1.17 -9.89 -2.78
C MET A 38 0.09 -10.11 -3.62
N THR A 39 -0.10 -10.52 -4.87
CA THR A 39 0.99 -10.60 -5.85
C THR A 39 1.42 -9.21 -6.30
N LEU A 40 2.64 -9.10 -6.85
CA LEU A 40 3.14 -7.84 -7.39
C LEU A 40 2.26 -7.30 -8.53
N GLU A 41 1.65 -8.18 -9.33
CA GLU A 41 0.71 -7.81 -10.40
C GLU A 41 -0.57 -7.19 -9.85
N GLN A 42 -1.12 -7.79 -8.79
CA GLN A 42 -2.30 -7.28 -8.10
C GLN A 42 -2.04 -5.90 -7.49
N ILE A 43 -0.85 -5.67 -6.95
CA ILE A 43 -0.43 -4.38 -6.40
C ILE A 43 -0.21 -3.36 -7.52
N ALA A 44 0.44 -3.76 -8.61
CA ALA A 44 0.68 -2.92 -9.78
C ALA A 44 -0.63 -2.36 -10.35
N LYS A 45 -1.65 -3.21 -10.50
CA LYS A 45 -2.98 -2.81 -10.97
C LYS A 45 -3.63 -1.75 -10.07
N ARG A 46 -3.53 -1.90 -8.74
CA ARG A 46 -4.11 -0.97 -7.75
C ARG A 46 -3.42 0.38 -7.69
N LEU A 47 -2.10 0.39 -7.87
CA LEU A 47 -1.28 1.59 -7.78
C LEU A 47 -1.10 2.29 -9.14
N GLY A 48 -1.59 1.70 -10.24
CA GLY A 48 -1.44 2.26 -11.59
C GLY A 48 0.02 2.35 -12.05
N ILE A 49 0.90 1.45 -11.57
CA ILE A 49 2.32 1.42 -11.92
C ILE A 49 2.73 0.07 -12.50
N SER A 50 3.86 0.02 -13.19
CA SER A 50 4.36 -1.23 -13.78
C SER A 50 4.76 -2.26 -12.71
N LEU A 51 4.60 -3.55 -13.03
CA LEU A 51 5.07 -4.66 -12.20
C LEU A 51 6.54 -4.50 -11.79
N VAL A 52 7.38 -4.11 -12.75
CA VAL A 52 8.81 -3.85 -12.54
C VAL A 52 9.01 -2.77 -11.50
N ARG A 53 8.22 -1.70 -11.54
CA ARG A 53 8.30 -0.60 -10.57
C ARG A 53 7.94 -1.06 -9.16
N VAL A 54 6.89 -1.87 -9.00
CA VAL A 54 6.53 -2.45 -7.70
C VAL A 54 7.69 -3.30 -7.16
N SER A 55 8.26 -4.17 -7.98
CA SER A 55 9.41 -5.02 -7.60
C SER A 55 10.63 -4.20 -7.17
N GLN A 56 10.95 -3.12 -7.88
CA GLN A 56 12.05 -2.23 -7.50
C GLN A 56 11.83 -1.57 -6.13
N ILE A 57 10.60 -1.10 -5.86
CA ILE A 57 10.24 -0.46 -4.59
C ILE A 57 10.36 -1.48 -3.45
N GLU A 58 9.80 -2.68 -3.62
CA GLU A 58 9.88 -3.77 -2.64
C GLU A 58 11.33 -4.14 -2.32
N LYS A 59 12.16 -4.41 -3.34
CA LYS A 59 13.59 -4.72 -3.15
C LYS A 59 14.33 -3.59 -2.44
N SER A 60 14.03 -2.34 -2.77
CA SER A 60 14.63 -1.19 -2.08
C SER A 60 14.19 -1.10 -0.61
N ALA A 61 12.94 -1.45 -0.30
CA ALA A 61 12.44 -1.48 1.08
C ALA A 61 13.12 -2.59 1.88
N LEU A 62 13.20 -3.80 1.33
CA LEU A 62 13.90 -4.94 1.94
C LEU A 62 15.38 -4.62 2.21
N LYS A 63 16.07 -3.98 1.25
CA LYS A 63 17.47 -3.53 1.43
C LYS A 63 17.63 -2.49 2.54
N LYS A 64 16.63 -1.66 2.80
CA LYS A 64 16.65 -0.71 3.93
C LYS A 64 16.39 -1.42 5.25
N LEU A 65 15.48 -2.40 5.26
CA LEU A 65 15.18 -3.21 6.43
C LEU A 65 16.39 -4.06 6.84
N SER A 66 17.08 -4.71 5.90
CA SER A 66 18.25 -5.55 6.19
C SER A 66 19.44 -4.80 6.80
N LYS A 67 19.52 -3.48 6.60
CA LYS A 67 20.54 -2.64 7.27
C LYS A 67 20.23 -2.38 8.75
N ARG A 68 18.95 -2.43 9.12
CA ARG A 68 18.48 -2.10 10.47
C ARG A 68 18.21 -3.34 11.31
N ILE A 69 17.73 -4.40 10.65
CA ILE A 69 17.55 -5.70 11.25
C ILE A 69 18.86 -6.46 10.98
N LYS A 70 19.74 -6.54 11.98
CA LYS A 70 20.81 -7.55 11.98
C LYS A 70 20.08 -8.91 12.02
N LEU A 71 19.79 -9.46 10.86
CA LEU A 71 19.46 -10.88 10.74
C LEU A 71 20.72 -11.70 10.98
#